data_AF-L0AGW8-F1
#
_entry.id   AF-L0AGW8-F1
#
_cell.length_a   1.000
_cell.length_b   1.000
_cell.length_c   1.000
_cell.angle_alpha   90.00
_cell.angle_beta   90.00
_cell.angle_gamma   90.00
#
_symmetry.space_group_name_H-M   'P 1'
#
loop_
_entity.id
_entity.type
_entity.pdbx_description
1 polymer ?
#
loop_
_entity_poly.entity_id
_entity_poly.type
_entity_poly.pdbx_seq_one_letter_code
_entity_poly.pdbx_strand_id
1 'polypeptide(L)'
;MAENVDVQELTIGVGTVIAVLLLGYGTFLNETLFGIETLALAIGAFAATFVAVGVLHGAYGRTDFALAHVVAGVGLAVVGLASSVLQLMGGYVLLLIGGGYVVLETVRARNQ
;
A
#
# COMPACT_ATOMS: atom_id res chain seq x y z
N MET A 1 -17.04 11.05 -10.45
CA MET A 1 -15.94 11.36 -9.52
C MET A 1 -16.24 10.92 -8.09
N ALA A 2 -17.40 11.27 -7.51
CA ALA A 2 -17.75 10.88 -6.14
C ALA A 2 -17.68 9.37 -5.87
N GLU A 3 -18.26 8.54 -6.76
CA GLU A 3 -18.28 7.08 -6.61
C GLU A 3 -16.88 6.44 -6.61
N ASN A 4 -15.96 6.88 -7.48
CA ASN A 4 -14.60 6.33 -7.53
C ASN A 4 -13.77 6.72 -6.28
N VAL A 5 -14.02 7.91 -5.72
CA VAL A 5 -13.36 8.34 -4.48
C VAL A 5 -13.86 7.49 -3.30
N ASP A 6 -15.15 7.19 -3.27
CA ASP A 6 -15.77 6.35 -2.24
C ASP A 6 -15.20 4.91 -2.25
N VAL A 7 -15.04 4.29 -3.43
CA VAL A 7 -14.45 2.95 -3.53
C VAL A 7 -12.96 2.93 -3.12
N GLN A 8 -12.20 3.97 -3.48
CA GLN A 8 -10.81 4.08 -3.05
C GLN A 8 -10.70 4.26 -1.53
N GLU A 9 -11.50 5.17 -0.95
CA GLU A 9 -11.54 5.41 0.49
C GLU A 9 -11.92 4.15 1.25
N LEU A 10 -12.95 3.44 0.79
CA LEU A 10 -13.37 2.16 1.35
C LEU A 10 -12.26 1.11 1.28
N THR A 11 -11.58 0.99 0.14
CA THR A 11 -10.48 0.03 -0.05
C THR A 11 -9.33 0.31 0.93
N ILE A 12 -8.94 1.58 1.05
CA ILE A 12 -7.89 2.01 2.01
C ILE A 12 -8.35 1.78 3.45
N GLY A 13 -9.62 2.10 3.76
CA GLY A 13 -10.21 1.91 5.08
C GLY A 13 -10.18 0.45 5.51
N VAL A 14 -10.65 -0.46 4.66
CA VAL A 14 -10.63 -1.92 4.91
C VAL A 14 -9.20 -2.41 5.12
N GLY A 15 -8.27 -2.03 4.23
CA GLY A 15 -6.86 -2.40 4.35
C GLY A 15 -6.23 -1.93 5.66
N THR A 16 -6.53 -0.68 6.05
CA THR A 16 -6.04 -0.08 7.30
C THR A 16 -6.58 -0.80 8.52
N VAL A 17 -7.89 -1.11 8.56
CA VAL A 17 -8.49 -1.87 9.66
C VAL A 17 -7.83 -3.24 9.80
N ILE A 18 -7.63 -3.97 8.70
CA ILE A 18 -6.96 -5.28 8.71
C ILE A 18 -5.53 -5.13 9.26
N ALA A 19 -4.76 -4.17 8.77
CA ALA A 19 -3.38 -3.96 9.21
C ALA A 19 -3.28 -3.58 10.70
N VAL A 20 -4.17 -2.71 11.18
CA VAL A 20 -4.24 -2.30 12.59
C VAL A 20 -4.62 -3.48 13.49
N LEU A 21 -5.59 -4.30 13.08
CA LEU A 21 -5.97 -5.50 13.84
C LEU A 21 -4.83 -6.51 13.92
N LEU A 22 -4.10 -6.73 12.82
CA LEU A 22 -2.93 -7.61 12.80
C LEU A 22 -1.80 -7.09 13.70
N LEU A 23 -1.50 -5.79 13.62
CA LEU A 23 -0.50 -5.15 14.46
C LEU A 23 -0.89 -5.23 15.95
N GLY A 24 -2.15 -4.95 16.26
CA GLY A 24 -2.70 -5.06 17.62
C GLY A 24 -2.62 -6.49 18.15
N TYR A 25 -3.04 -7.47 17.36
CA TYR A 25 -2.94 -8.89 17.69
C TYR A 25 -1.51 -9.28 18.03
N GLY A 26 -0.55 -8.94 17.17
CA GLY A 26 0.88 -9.19 17.40
C GLY A 26 1.40 -8.52 18.66
N THR A 27 1.00 -7.27 18.89
CA THR A 27 1.49 -6.47 20.02
C THR A 27 0.96 -6.98 21.37
N PHE A 28 -0.31 -7.37 21.43
CA PHE A 28 -0.95 -7.74 22.70
C PHE A 28 -0.89 -9.25 23.01
N LEU A 29 -0.88 -10.10 21.99
CA LEU A 29 -0.87 -11.55 22.16
C LEU A 29 0.52 -12.16 21.92
N ASN A 30 1.43 -11.42 21.27
CA ASN A 30 2.79 -11.88 20.93
C ASN A 30 2.81 -13.21 20.17
N GLU A 31 1.81 -13.39 19.29
CA GLU A 31 1.55 -14.60 18.53
C GLU A 31 1.77 -14.38 17.02
N THR A 32 2.02 -15.48 16.31
CA THR A 32 2.05 -15.56 14.84
C THR A 32 0.72 -16.07 14.30
N LEU A 33 0.30 -15.59 13.12
CA LEU A 33 -0.85 -16.14 12.41
C LEU A 33 -0.38 -16.96 11.21
N PHE A 34 -0.87 -18.20 11.09
CA PHE A 34 -0.44 -19.14 10.04
C PHE A 34 1.08 -19.39 9.99
N GLY A 35 1.77 -19.23 11.12
CA GLY A 35 3.24 -19.32 11.20
C GLY A 35 3.98 -18.09 10.65
N ILE A 36 3.28 -16.99 10.38
CA ILE A 36 3.84 -15.74 9.87
C ILE A 36 3.75 -14.67 10.96
N GLU A 37 4.81 -13.87 11.08
CA GLU A 37 4.82 -12.69 11.95
C GLU A 37 3.69 -11.73 11.58
N THR A 38 2.94 -11.32 12.58
CA THR A 38 1.77 -10.43 12.42
C THR A 38 2.15 -9.04 11.93
N LEU A 39 3.36 -8.57 12.24
CA LEU A 39 3.93 -7.36 11.64
C LEU A 39 4.11 -7.51 10.12
N ALA A 40 4.67 -8.63 9.66
CA ALA A 40 4.82 -8.90 8.23
C ALA A 40 3.46 -9.00 7.53
N LEU A 41 2.46 -9.62 8.19
CA LEU A 41 1.09 -9.65 7.68
C LEU A 41 0.46 -8.25 7.61
N ALA A 42 0.70 -7.39 8.60
CA ALA A 42 0.20 -6.02 8.60
C ALA A 42 0.82 -5.19 7.46
N ILE A 43 2.14 -5.31 7.24
CA ILE A 43 2.82 -4.69 6.09
C ILE A 43 2.27 -5.26 4.77
N GLY A 44 2.05 -6.57 4.71
CA GLY A 44 1.45 -7.24 3.57
C GLY A 44 0.03 -6.77 3.27
N ALA A 45 -0.79 -6.52 4.30
CA ALA A 45 -2.13 -5.96 4.13
C ALA A 45 -2.08 -4.57 3.50
N PHE A 46 -1.17 -3.68 3.95
CA PHE A 46 -0.97 -2.39 3.30
C PHE A 46 -0.47 -2.54 1.87
N ALA A 47 0.52 -3.42 1.60
CA ALA A 47 1.03 -3.64 0.26
C ALA A 47 -0.09 -4.12 -0.70
N ALA A 48 -0.91 -5.08 -0.26
CA ALA A 48 -2.07 -5.55 -1.00
C ALA A 48 -3.10 -4.45 -1.25
N THR A 49 -3.32 -3.57 -0.27
CA THR A 49 -4.22 -2.40 -0.41
C THR A 49 -3.75 -1.47 -1.52
N PHE A 50 -2.45 -1.14 -1.57
CA PHE A 50 -1.91 -0.32 -2.65
C PHE A 50 -2.08 -0.99 -4.02
N VAL A 51 -1.82 -2.29 -4.13
CA VAL A 51 -2.04 -3.03 -5.38
C VAL A 51 -3.52 -3.01 -5.78
N ALA A 52 -4.44 -3.22 -4.84
CA ALA A 52 -5.88 -3.18 -5.09
C ALA A 52 -6.32 -1.80 -5.59
N VAL A 53 -5.87 -0.72 -4.96
CA VAL A 53 -6.12 0.65 -5.42
C VAL A 53 -5.56 0.88 -6.82
N GLY A 54 -4.37 0.34 -7.11
CA GLY A 54 -3.80 0.39 -8.45
C GLY A 54 -4.65 -0.31 -9.50
N VAL A 55 -5.16 -1.50 -9.21
CA VAL A 55 -6.09 -2.24 -10.08
C VAL A 55 -7.36 -1.43 -10.34
N LEU A 56 -7.93 -0.82 -9.31
CA LEU A 56 -9.11 0.04 -9.44
C LEU A 56 -8.85 1.24 -10.36
N HIS A 57 -7.74 1.97 -10.16
CA HIS A 57 -7.35 3.06 -11.05
C HIS A 57 -7.16 2.60 -12.49
N GLY A 58 -6.59 1.41 -12.70
CA GLY A 58 -6.45 0.80 -14.02
C GLY A 58 -7.82 0.54 -14.67
N ALA A 59 -8.77 0.00 -13.89
CA ALA A 59 -10.14 -0.24 -14.35
C ALA A 59 -10.87 1.07 -14.71
N TYR A 60 -10.54 2.17 -14.04
CA TYR A 60 -11.09 3.51 -14.30
C TYR A 60 -10.36 4.29 -15.41
N GLY A 61 -9.41 3.68 -16.11
CA GLY A 61 -8.66 4.31 -17.20
C GLY A 61 -7.55 5.27 -16.75
N ARG A 62 -7.23 5.31 -15.45
CA ARG A 62 -6.13 6.11 -14.89
C ARG A 62 -4.86 5.26 -14.74
N THR A 63 -4.28 4.90 -15.88
CA THR A 63 -3.13 3.98 -15.95
C THR A 63 -1.90 4.51 -15.22
N ASP A 64 -1.72 5.83 -15.17
CA ASP A 64 -0.64 6.49 -14.46
C ASP A 64 -0.76 6.32 -12.94
N PHE A 65 -1.94 6.57 -12.37
CA PHE A 65 -2.23 6.31 -10.95
C PHE A 65 -2.21 4.83 -10.63
N ALA A 66 -2.66 3.97 -11.56
CA ALA A 66 -2.61 2.53 -11.42
C ALA A 66 -1.17 2.04 -11.20
N LEU A 67 -0.26 2.43 -12.10
CA LEU A 67 1.15 2.07 -12.01
C LEU A 67 1.79 2.63 -10.75
N ALA A 68 1.50 3.89 -10.40
CA ALA A 68 2.09 4.52 -9.21
C ALA A 68 1.71 3.78 -7.91
N HIS A 69 0.44 3.39 -7.76
CA HIS A 69 -0.02 2.62 -6.60
C HIS A 69 0.53 1.19 -6.59
N VAL A 70 0.57 0.51 -7.74
CA VAL A 70 1.17 -0.83 -7.82
C VAL A 70 2.67 -0.78 -7.47
N VAL A 71 3.41 0.21 -7.99
CA VAL A 71 4.83 0.40 -7.67
C VAL A 71 5.02 0.65 -6.17
N ALA A 72 4.20 1.49 -5.55
CA ALA A 72 4.24 1.71 -4.11
C ALA A 72 3.92 0.42 -3.32
N GLY A 73 2.91 -0.34 -3.74
CA GLY A 73 2.54 -1.62 -3.11
C GLY A 73 3.65 -2.67 -3.21
N VAL A 74 4.27 -2.81 -4.38
CA VAL A 74 5.44 -3.69 -4.58
C VAL A 74 6.62 -3.21 -3.74
N GLY A 75 6.89 -1.90 -3.72
CA GLY A 75 7.93 -1.31 -2.87
C GLY A 75 7.73 -1.65 -1.39
N LEU A 76 6.49 -1.55 -0.90
CA LEU A 76 6.15 -1.90 0.48
C LEU A 76 6.33 -3.39 0.77
N ALA A 77 5.92 -4.26 -0.15
CA ALA A 77 6.14 -5.70 -0.02
C ALA A 77 7.63 -6.05 0.03
N VAL A 78 8.44 -5.41 -0.82
CA VAL A 78 9.90 -5.56 -0.81
C VAL A 78 10.50 -5.10 0.52
N VAL A 79 10.05 -3.97 1.07
CA VAL A 79 10.49 -3.51 2.40
C VAL A 79 10.14 -4.53 3.48
N GLY A 80 8.90 -5.03 3.49
CA GLY A 80 8.43 -5.99 4.50
C GLY A 80 9.11 -7.36 4.44
N LEU A 81 9.62 -7.75 3.27
CA LEU A 81 10.27 -9.04 3.02
C LEU A 81 11.80 -8.92 2.84
N ALA A 82 12.37 -7.73 3.09
CA ALA A 82 13.79 -7.49 2.85
C ALA A 82 14.66 -8.36 3.77
N SER A 83 15.54 -9.16 3.17
CA SER A 83 16.58 -9.92 3.88
C SER A 83 17.96 -9.29 3.76
N SER A 84 18.06 -8.15 3.05
CA SER A 84 19.29 -7.40 2.86
C SER A 84 19.04 -5.89 2.80
N VAL A 85 20.06 -5.11 3.16
CA VAL A 85 20.02 -3.64 3.08
C VAL A 85 19.71 -3.15 1.66
N LEU A 86 20.24 -3.84 0.64
CA LEU A 86 19.98 -3.45 -0.76
C LEU A 86 18.51 -3.63 -1.16
N GLN A 87 17.89 -4.75 -0.75
CA GLN A 87 16.44 -4.95 -0.96
C GLN A 87 15.63 -3.90 -0.22
N LEU A 88 15.98 -3.61 1.03
CA LEU A 88 15.31 -2.58 1.83
C LEU A 88 15.39 -1.21 1.14
N MET A 89 16.58 -0.80 0.69
CA MET A 89 16.79 0.45 -0.04
C MET A 89 16.01 0.47 -1.36
N GLY A 90 16.02 -0.63 -2.12
CA GLY A 90 15.25 -0.76 -3.36
C GLY A 90 13.74 -0.59 -3.11
N GLY A 91 13.20 -1.22 -2.07
CA GLY A 91 11.81 -1.07 -1.67
C GLY A 91 11.45 0.38 -1.31
N TYR A 92 12.31 1.08 -0.55
CA TYR A 92 12.12 2.50 -0.25
C TYR A 92 12.17 3.39 -1.50
N VAL A 93 13.06 3.11 -2.45
CA VAL A 93 13.11 3.85 -3.72
C VAL A 93 11.79 3.69 -4.48
N LEU A 94 11.26 2.47 -4.57
CA LEU A 94 9.96 2.22 -5.22
C LEU A 94 8.82 2.96 -4.52
N LEU A 95 8.79 2.94 -3.19
CA LEU A 95 7.82 3.70 -2.38
C LEU A 95 7.89 5.20 -2.65
N LEU A 96 9.09 5.77 -2.68
CA LEU A 96 9.31 7.19 -2.93
C LEU A 96 8.88 7.58 -4.34
N ILE A 97 9.17 6.76 -5.35
CA ILE A 97 8.78 7.04 -6.73
C ILE A 97 7.26 6.95 -6.89
N GLY A 98 6.65 5.84 -6.45
CA GLY A 98 5.21 5.63 -6.60
C GLY A 98 4.39 6.62 -5.78
N GLY A 99 4.68 6.73 -4.48
CA GLY A 99 4.01 7.68 -3.58
C GLY A 99 4.27 9.14 -3.96
N GLY A 100 5.51 9.46 -4.33
CA GLY A 100 5.88 10.80 -4.80
C GLY A 100 5.09 11.22 -6.03
N TYR A 101 4.93 10.34 -7.02
CA TYR A 101 4.10 10.61 -8.19
C TYR A 101 2.65 10.92 -7.78
N VAL A 102 2.04 10.07 -6.96
CA VAL A 102 0.64 10.26 -6.50
C VAL A 102 0.48 11.60 -5.79
N VAL A 103 1.40 11.95 -4.89
CA VAL A 103 1.37 13.24 -4.18
C VAL A 103 1.48 14.41 -5.14
N LEU A 104 2.47 14.40 -6.04
CA LEU A 104 2.68 15.48 -6.98
C LEU A 104 1.47 15.70 -7.89
N GLU A 105 0.92 14.63 -8.43
CA GLU A 105 -0.20 14.71 -9.36
C GLU A 105 -1.51 15.11 -8.65
N THR A 106 -1.70 14.66 -7.41
CA THR A 106 -2.81 15.11 -6.56
C THR A 106 -2.73 16.61 -6.26
N VAL A 107 -1.54 17.13 -5.95
CA VAL A 107 -1.34 18.57 -5.71
C VAL A 107 -1.57 19.37 -6.99
N ARG A 108 -1.08 18.91 -8.14
CA ARG A 108 -1.32 19.55 -9.44
C ARG A 108 -2.80 19.64 -9.77
N ALA A 109 -3.54 18.55 -9.61
CA ALA A 109 -4.97 18.51 -9.86
C ALA A 109 -5.79 19.45 -8.95
N ARG A 110 -5.30 19.76 -7.74
CA ARG A 110 -5.94 20.73 -6.83
C ARG A 110 -5.67 22.19 -7.18
N ASN A 111 -4.59 22.46 -7.89
CA ASN A 111 -4.15 23.81 -8.26
C ASN A 111 -4.61 24.23 -9.67
N GLN A 112 -5.35 23.36 -10.35
CA GLN A 112 -6.06 23.64 -11.61
C GLN A 112 -7.52 23.97 -11.31
#